data_AF-A0A7X5Q9Z5-F1
#
_entry.id   AF-A0A7X5Q9Z5-F1
#
_cell.length_a   1.000
_cell.length_b   1.000
_cell.length_c   1.000
_cell.angle_alpha   90.00
_cell.angle_beta   90.00
_cell.angle_gamma   90.00
#
_symmetry.space_group_name_H-M   'P 1'
#
loop_
_entity.id
_entity.type
_entity.pdbx_description
1 polymer ?
#
loop_
_entity_poly.entity_id
_entity_poly.type
_entity_poly.pdbx_seq_one_letter_code
_entity_poly.pdbx_strand_id
1 'polypeptide(L)' 'MQLMRWTFYGSLNQDARKIITRKFRNGRVKHLVATNVAARGLDFSSVSHVFIYHLSDDPDIYV' A
#
# COMPACT_ATOMS: atom_id res chain seq x y z
N MET A 1 -6.82 -5.01 23.55
CA MET A 1 -6.11 -5.69 22.45
C MET A 1 -6.67 -5.14 21.14
N GLN A 2 -6.01 -4.16 20.53
CA GLN A 2 -6.56 -3.45 19.37
C GLN A 2 -6.26 -4.24 18.08
N LEU A 3 -7.32 -4.65 17.38
CA LEU A 3 -7.23 -5.38 16.12
C LEU A 3 -6.45 -4.57 15.07
N MET A 4 -5.45 -5.23 14.48
CA MET A 4 -4.62 -4.76 13.38
C MET A 4 -5.52 -4.42 12.18
N ARG A 5 -5.64 -3.13 11.84
CA ARG A 5 -6.50 -2.67 10.75
C ARG A 5 -5.71 -2.67 9.44
N TRP A 6 -5.92 -3.70 8.63
CA TRP A 6 -5.42 -3.76 7.26
C TRP A 6 -6.29 -2.87 6.38
N THR A 7 -5.68 -1.89 5.69
CA THR A 7 -6.39 -1.00 4.78
C THR A 7 -6.08 -1.41 3.34
N PHE A 8 -7.13 -1.75 2.58
CA PHE A 8 -7.04 -2.20 1.19
C PHE A 8 -7.20 -1.02 0.22
N TYR A 9 -6.25 -0.85 -0.71
CA TYR A 9 -6.19 0.33 -1.59
C TYR A 9 -6.91 0.15 -2.96
N GLY A 10 -7.22 -1.09 -3.37
CA GLY A 10 -7.59 -1.46 -4.74
C GLY A 10 -8.78 -0.73 -5.39
N SER A 11 -9.75 -0.26 -4.59
CA SER A 11 -11.03 0.28 -5.10
C SER A 11 -11.30 1.72 -4.65
N LEU A 12 -10.28 2.43 -4.16
CA LEU A 12 -10.44 3.76 -3.56
C LEU A 12 -10.50 4.87 -4.61
N ASN A 13 -11.45 5.78 -4.45
CA ASN A 13 -11.47 7.06 -5.18
C ASN A 13 -10.26 7.93 -4.78
N GLN A 14 -9.95 8.94 -5.59
CA GLN A 14 -8.73 9.76 -5.42
C GLN A 14 -8.64 10.46 -4.06
N ASP A 15 -9.78 10.85 -3.46
CA ASP A 15 -9.78 11.49 -2.14
C ASP A 15 -9.46 10.51 -1.02
N ALA A 16 -10.04 9.31 -1.06
CA ALA A 16 -9.71 8.25 -0.12
C ALA A 16 -8.24 7.83 -0.22
N ARG A 17 -7.68 7.82 -1.44
CA ARG A 17 -6.24 7.59 -1.69
C ARG A 17 -5.39 8.61 -0.96
N LYS A 18 -5.65 9.91 -1.13
CA LYS A 18 -4.92 10.99 -0.43
C LYS A 18 -5.01 10.87 1.08
N ILE A 19 -6.19 10.54 1.62
CA ILE A 19 -6.41 10.39 3.06
C ILE A 19 -5.58 9.24 3.63
N ILE A 20 -5.56 8.09 2.96
CA ILE A 20 -4.83 6.90 3.43
C ILE A 20 -3.32 7.11 3.31
N THR A 21 -2.83 7.68 2.20
CA THR A 21 -1.41 8.03 2.06
C THR A 21 -0.97 9.01 3.16
N ARG A 22 -1.79 10.02 3.47
CA ARG A 22 -1.49 10.95 4.58
C ARG A 22 -1.46 10.24 5.93
N LYS A 23 -2.41 9.33 6.20
CA LYS A 23 -2.43 8.55 7.44
C LYS A 23 -1.23 7.61 7.55
N PHE A 24 -0.79 7.03 6.45
CA PHE A 24 0.38 6.16 6.38
C PHE A 24 1.66 6.95 6.67
N ARG A 25 1.87 8.09 5.99
CA ARG A 25 3.02 8.99 6.21
C ARG A 25 3.09 9.52 7.65
N ASN A 26 1.93 9.79 8.26
CA ASN A 26 1.86 10.29 9.64
C ASN A 26 1.91 9.15 10.68
N GLY A 27 2.24 7.91 10.29
CA GLY A 27 2.36 6.76 11.19
C GLY A 27 1.05 6.23 11.79
N ARG A 28 -0.10 6.78 11.37
CA ARG A 28 -1.43 6.35 11.84
C ARG A 28 -1.89 5.04 11.20
N VAL A 29 -1.35 4.71 10.03
CA VAL A 29 -1.49 3.39 9.39
C VAL A 29 -0.09 2.77 9.34
N LYS A 30 0.08 1.62 9.98
CA LYS A 30 1.37 0.92 10.05
C LYS A 30 1.63 0.00 8.85
N HIS A 31 0.56 -0.55 8.27
CA HIS A 31 0.64 -1.53 7.19
C HIS A 31 -0.39 -1.17 6.11
N LEU A 32 0.04 -1.24 4.85
CA LEU A 32 -0.80 -0.98 3.68
C LEU A 32 -0.72 -2.19 2.75
N VAL A 33 -1.88 -2.65 2.26
CA VAL A 33 -1.98 -3.76 1.32
C VAL A 33 -2.59 -3.24 0.03
N ALA A 34 -1.87 -3.41 -1.07
CA ALA A 34 -2.25 -2.94 -2.39
C ALA A 34 -1.89 -3.96 -3.46
N THR A 35 -2.55 -3.87 -4.61
CA THR A 35 -2.17 -4.58 -5.84
C THR A 35 -1.28 -3.67 -6.70
N ASN A 36 -0.53 -4.22 -7.65
CA ASN A 36 0.38 -3.46 -8.52
C ASN A 36 -0.30 -2.25 -9.20
N VAL A 37 -1.53 -2.45 -9.69
CA VAL A 37 -2.32 -1.38 -10.32
C VAL A 37 -2.67 -0.27 -9.33
N ALA A 38 -2.99 -0.64 -8.10
CA ALA A 38 -3.40 0.30 -7.07
C ALA A 38 -2.19 1.04 -6.45
N ALA A 39 -1.02 0.41 -6.42
CA ALA A 39 0.21 1.02 -5.89
C ALA A 39 0.85 2.06 -6.82
N ARG A 40 0.53 2.03 -8.13
CA ARG A 40 1.13 2.93 -9.12
C ARG A 40 0.77 4.40 -8.83
N GLY A 41 1.78 5.27 -8.75
CA GLY A 41 1.61 6.70 -8.47
C GLY A 41 1.55 7.06 -6.99
N LEU A 42 1.76 6.10 -6.09
CA LEU A 42 2.01 6.37 -4.69
C LEU A 42 3.50 6.63 -4.46
N ASP A 43 3.81 7.75 -3.78
CA ASP A 43 5.13 8.02 -3.24
C ASP A 43 5.29 7.30 -1.90
N PHE A 44 6.13 6.27 -1.93
CA PHE A 44 6.45 5.40 -0.80
C PHE A 44 7.84 5.65 -0.23
N SER A 45 8.41 6.85 -0.40
CA SER A 45 9.75 7.22 0.10
C SER A 45 10.02 6.88 1.58
N SER A 46 8.98 6.76 2.42
CA SER A 46 9.10 6.37 3.83
C SER A 46 8.86 4.88 4.12
N VAL A 47 8.68 4.03 3.10
CA VAL A 47 8.47 2.59 3.26
C VAL A 47 9.81 1.90 3.46
N SER A 48 9.95 1.19 4.58
CA SER A 48 11.17 0.43 4.88
C SER A 48 11.17 -0.97 4.29
N HIS A 49 10.01 -1.58 4.12
CA HIS A 49 9.87 -2.96 3.65
C HIS A 49 8.65 -3.08 2.74
N VAL A 50 8.82 -3.75 1.61
CA VAL A 50 7.74 -4.13 0.69
C VAL A 50 7.66 -5.65 0.68
N PHE A 51 6.48 -6.19 0.97
CA PHE A 51 6.21 -7.62 0.93
C PHE A 51 5.32 -7.92 -0.28
N ILE A 52 5.86 -8.63 -1.26
CA ILE A 52 5.09 -9.14 -2.38
C ILE A 52 4.36 -10.40 -1.90
N TYR A 53 3.04 -10.29 -1.72
CA TYR A 53 2.24 -11.40 -1.18
C TYR A 53 1.96 -12.49 -2.22
N HIS A 54 1.88 -12.13 -3.50
CA HIS A 54 1.68 -13.08 -4.59
C HIS A 54 2.83 -12.97 -5.58
N LEU A 55 3.57 -14.08 -5.72
CA LEU A 55 4.64 -14.20 -6.70
C LEU A 55 4.02 -14.46 -8.08
N SER A 56 4.47 -13.71 -9.07
CA SER A 56 4.14 -13.84 -10.46
C SER A 56 5.17 -14.77 -11.09
N ASP A 57 4.73 -15.53 -12.09
CA ASP A 57 5.62 -16.42 -12.84
C ASP A 57 6.65 -15.64 -13.68
N ASP A 58 6.40 -14.34 -13.91
CA ASP A 58 7.31 -13.43 -14.58
C ASP A 58 8.05 -12.54 -13.56
N PRO A 59 9.38 -12.74 -13.38
CA PRO A 59 10.18 -11.97 -12.43
C PRO A 59 10.36 -10.50 -12.81
N ASP A 60 10.16 -10.14 -14.09
CA ASP A 60 10.39 -8.76 -14.56
C ASP A 60 9.31 -7.79 -14.08
N ILE A 61 8.19 -8.30 -13.55
CA ILE A 61 7.10 -7.49 -12.98
C ILE A 61 7.54 -6.78 -11.68
N TYR A 62 8.69 -7.14 -11.10
CA TYR A 62 9.17 -6.65 -9.81
C TYR A 62 10.29 -5.60 -9.88
N VAL A 63 10.82 -5.31 -11.07
CA VAL A 63 11.99 -4.44 -11.28
C VAL A 63 11.59 -3.06 -11.79
#